data_AF-A0A0M0JRX0-F1
#
_entry.id   AF-A0A0M0JRX0-F1
#
_cell.length_a   1.000
_cell.length_b   1.000
_cell.length_c   1.000
_cell.angle_alpha   90.00
_cell.angle_beta   90.00
_cell.angle_gamma   90.00
#
_symmetry.space_group_name_H-M   'P 1'
#
loop_
_entity.id
_entity.type
_entity.pdbx_description
1 polymer ?
#
loop_
_entity_poly.entity_id
_entity_poly.type
_entity_poly.pdbx_seq_one_letter_code
_entity_poly.pdbx_strand_id
1 'polypeptide(L)'
;SSARVRAAEEEAIDEALGCSFSADQLAAKLLGASGVEDVGNFFKSVAAVSRAEEVLVAQHREAVEADELLLEQERTMLADLQQPDGCSVDEYAGALEKVLAAKQRIVSELQGRLDALKEMMAREEELSATVKQVPLL
;
A
#
# COMPACT_ATOMS: atom_id res chain seq x y z
N SER A 1 8.22 -24.47 -5.02
CA SER A 1 7.99 -23.87 -3.68
C SER A 1 6.81 -22.91 -3.68
N SER A 2 6.73 -21.96 -4.63
CA SER A 2 5.68 -20.91 -4.67
C SER A 2 4.22 -21.38 -4.84
N ALA A 3 3.95 -22.51 -5.50
CA ALA A 3 2.59 -23.01 -5.70
C ALA A 3 1.93 -23.57 -4.42
N ARG A 4 2.73 -24.07 -3.46
CA ARG A 4 2.20 -24.60 -2.18
C ARG A 4 1.85 -23.50 -1.19
N VAL A 5 2.52 -22.35 -1.30
CA VAL A 5 2.23 -21.17 -0.46
C VAL A 5 0.91 -20.53 -0.88
N ARG A 6 0.65 -20.41 -2.19
CA ARG A 6 -0.64 -19.89 -2.69
C ARG A 6 -1.83 -20.76 -2.36
N ALA A 7 -1.68 -22.08 -2.40
CA ALA A 7 -2.76 -23.01 -2.02
C ALA A 7 -3.09 -22.93 -0.52
N ALA A 8 -2.06 -22.73 0.33
CA ALA A 8 -2.27 -22.55 1.77
C ALA A 8 -2.89 -21.18 2.12
N GLU A 9 -2.62 -20.13 1.34
CA GLU A 9 -3.28 -18.82 1.47
C GLU A 9 -4.76 -18.87 1.07
N GLU A 10 -5.10 -19.64 0.04
CA GLU A 10 -6.49 -19.79 -0.44
C GLU A 10 -7.35 -20.63 0.52
N GLU A 11 -6.77 -21.68 1.12
CA GLU A 11 -7.42 -22.52 2.14
C GLU A 11 -7.64 -21.77 3.46
N ALA A 12 -6.70 -20.91 3.88
CA ALA A 12 -6.85 -20.06 5.06
C ALA A 12 -7.93 -18.97 4.88
N ILE A 13 -8.16 -18.51 3.65
CA ILE A 13 -9.25 -17.57 3.33
C ILE A 13 -10.60 -18.29 3.43
N ASP A 14 -10.70 -19.54 2.97
CA ASP A 14 -11.94 -20.33 3.04
C ASP A 14 -12.29 -20.74 4.48
N GLU A 15 -11.29 -21.05 5.31
CA GLU A 15 -11.47 -21.35 6.74
C GLU A 15 -11.85 -20.09 7.56
N ALA A 16 -11.31 -18.92 7.20
CA ALA A 16 -11.70 -17.64 7.79
C ALA A 16 -13.13 -17.21 7.42
N LEU A 17 -13.61 -17.59 6.22
CA LEU A 17 -15.01 -17.40 5.81
C LEU A 17 -15.98 -18.37 6.54
N GLY A 18 -15.46 -19.47 7.09
CA GLY A 18 -16.19 -20.45 7.90
C GLY A 18 -16.53 -20.00 9.34
N CYS A 19 -15.93 -18.91 9.84
CA CYS A 19 -16.24 -18.34 11.17
C CYS A 19 -17.38 -17.31 11.16
N SER A 20 -18.13 -17.18 10.05
CA SER A 20 -19.27 -16.26 9.87
C SER A 20 -20.50 -16.57 10.73
N PHE A 21 -20.56 -17.73 11.40
CA PHE A 21 -21.81 -18.22 12.01
C PHE A 21 -22.29 -17.48 13.28
N SER A 22 -21.52 -16.53 13.82
CA SER A 22 -21.88 -15.82 15.07
C SER A 22 -22.23 -14.34 14.86
N ALA A 23 -21.53 -13.64 13.96
CA ALA A 23 -21.75 -12.20 13.73
C ALA A 23 -23.01 -11.92 12.90
N ASP A 24 -23.22 -12.70 11.83
CA ASP A 24 -24.34 -12.50 10.91
C ASP A 24 -25.70 -12.81 11.57
N GLN A 25 -25.74 -13.78 12.49
CA GLN A 25 -26.98 -14.14 13.20
C GLN A 25 -27.42 -13.14 14.26
N LEU A 26 -26.46 -12.47 14.91
CA LEU A 26 -26.70 -11.42 15.90
C LEU A 26 -27.09 -10.11 15.22
N ALA A 27 -26.41 -9.78 14.13
CA ALA A 27 -26.72 -8.60 13.32
C ALA A 27 -28.09 -8.74 12.64
N ALA A 28 -28.44 -9.92 12.10
CA ALA A 28 -29.73 -10.16 11.46
C ALA A 28 -30.93 -10.06 12.41
N LYS A 29 -30.72 -10.32 13.72
CA LYS A 29 -31.75 -10.21 14.75
C LYS A 29 -31.97 -8.80 15.29
N LEU A 30 -31.00 -7.89 15.16
CA LEU A 30 -31.05 -6.55 15.76
C LEU A 30 -31.23 -5.41 14.75
N LEU A 31 -30.74 -5.56 13.51
CA LEU A 31 -30.58 -4.42 12.59
C LEU A 31 -31.36 -4.51 11.27
N GLY A 32 -32.03 -5.63 11.00
CA GLY A 32 -32.60 -5.92 9.68
C GLY A 32 -31.51 -6.20 8.63
N ALA A 33 -31.88 -6.77 7.48
CA ALA A 33 -30.92 -7.26 6.49
C ALA A 33 -29.93 -6.19 5.97
N SER A 34 -30.36 -4.93 5.85
CA SER A 34 -29.49 -3.85 5.35
C SER A 34 -28.43 -3.41 6.38
N GLY A 35 -28.76 -3.36 7.67
CA GLY A 35 -27.80 -2.96 8.70
C GLY A 35 -26.69 -3.99 8.95
N VAL A 36 -26.95 -5.28 8.65
CA VAL A 36 -25.91 -6.33 8.68
C VAL A 36 -24.90 -6.16 7.56
N GLU A 37 -25.40 -5.86 6.35
CA GLU A 37 -24.55 -5.64 5.19
C GLU A 37 -23.68 -4.39 5.35
N ASP A 38 -24.23 -3.29 5.89
CA ASP A 38 -23.51 -2.04 6.11
C ASP A 38 -22.37 -2.19 7.14
N VAL A 39 -22.64 -2.87 8.26
CA VAL A 39 -21.62 -3.17 9.29
C VAL A 39 -20.55 -4.13 8.76
N GLY A 40 -20.95 -5.16 7.99
CA GLY A 40 -20.02 -6.08 7.35
C GLY A 40 -19.12 -5.39 6.33
N ASN A 41 -19.66 -4.45 5.55
CA ASN A 41 -18.91 -3.66 4.58
C ASN A 41 -17.92 -2.71 5.26
N PHE A 42 -18.31 -2.10 6.39
CA PHE A 42 -17.41 -1.29 7.22
C PHE A 42 -16.21 -2.07 7.76
N PHE A 43 -16.42 -3.26 8.34
CA PHE A 43 -15.28 -4.07 8.82
C PHE A 43 -14.35 -4.51 7.68
N LYS A 44 -14.91 -4.80 6.50
CA LYS A 44 -14.12 -5.10 5.29
C LYS A 44 -13.31 -3.89 4.84
N SER A 45 -13.87 -2.67 4.87
CA SER A 45 -13.14 -1.46 4.47
C SER A 45 -12.03 -1.12 5.46
N VAL A 46 -12.27 -1.24 6.77
CA VAL A 46 -11.25 -1.04 7.81
C VAL A 46 -10.09 -2.04 7.61
N ALA A 47 -10.39 -3.32 7.43
CA ALA A 47 -9.35 -4.33 7.18
C ALA A 47 -8.57 -4.08 5.90
N ALA A 48 -9.22 -3.58 4.84
CA ALA A 48 -8.57 -3.21 3.59
C ALA A 48 -7.64 -2.00 3.76
N VAL A 49 -8.07 -0.96 4.48
CA VAL A 49 -7.25 0.24 4.78
C VAL A 49 -6.02 -0.14 5.58
N SER A 50 -6.17 -0.93 6.66
CA SER A 50 -5.01 -1.34 7.48
C SER A 50 -3.97 -2.14 6.68
N ARG A 51 -4.41 -3.06 5.81
CA ARG A 51 -3.48 -3.79 4.93
C ARG A 51 -2.81 -2.86 3.92
N ALA A 52 -3.55 -1.92 3.35
CA ALA A 52 -3.00 -0.96 2.39
C ALA A 52 -1.97 -0.03 3.05
N GLU A 53 -2.18 0.36 4.30
CA GLU A 53 -1.23 1.13 5.10
C GLU A 53 0.07 0.35 5.35
N GLU A 54 -0.02 -0.89 5.81
CA GLU A 54 1.15 -1.76 6.03
C GLU A 54 1.99 -1.91 4.76
N VAL A 55 1.31 -2.13 3.62
CA VAL A 55 1.94 -2.23 2.30
C VAL A 55 2.61 -0.91 1.91
N LEU A 56 1.95 0.24 2.10
CA LEU A 56 2.51 1.55 1.79
C LEU A 56 3.77 1.83 2.62
N VAL A 57 3.76 1.50 3.92
CA VAL A 57 4.91 1.67 4.81
C VAL A 57 6.08 0.80 4.37
N ALA A 58 5.84 -0.48 4.06
CA ALA A 58 6.88 -1.38 3.57
C ALA A 58 7.52 -0.84 2.28
N GLN A 59 6.68 -0.39 1.34
CA GLN A 59 7.13 0.16 0.06
C GLN A 59 7.85 1.50 0.21
N HIS A 60 7.46 2.32 1.18
CA HIS A 60 8.17 3.55 1.49
C HIS A 60 9.58 3.25 2.02
N ARG A 61 9.74 2.22 2.86
CA ARG A 61 11.08 1.78 3.31
C ARG A 61 11.94 1.31 2.14
N GLU A 62 11.40 0.45 1.26
CA GLU A 62 12.11 0.00 0.05
C GLU A 62 12.51 1.18 -0.85
N ALA A 63 11.65 2.18 -0.98
CA ALA A 63 11.94 3.38 -1.75
C ALA A 63 13.05 4.24 -1.13
N VAL A 64 13.11 4.34 0.20
CA VAL A 64 14.20 5.03 0.91
C VAL A 64 15.52 4.29 0.67
N GLU A 65 15.54 2.97 0.82
CA GLU A 65 16.74 2.16 0.56
C GLU A 65 17.22 2.30 -0.90
N ALA A 66 16.28 2.30 -1.86
CA ALA A 66 16.61 2.54 -3.26
C ALA A 66 17.17 3.95 -3.51
N ASP A 67 16.63 4.97 -2.84
CA ASP A 67 17.11 6.35 -2.97
C ASP A 67 18.52 6.54 -2.38
N GLU A 68 18.83 5.84 -1.30
CA GLU A 68 20.17 5.79 -0.70
C GLU A 68 21.20 5.21 -1.68
N LEU A 69 20.88 4.11 -2.36
CA LEU A 69 21.75 3.54 -3.40
C LEU A 69 21.98 4.51 -4.57
N LEU A 70 20.94 5.22 -4.99
CA LEU A 70 21.06 6.24 -6.03
C LEU A 70 21.93 7.42 -5.56
N LEU A 71 21.81 7.81 -4.29
CA LEU A 71 22.64 8.86 -3.70
C LEU A 71 24.12 8.44 -3.61
N GLU A 72 24.41 7.19 -3.29
CA GLU A 72 25.78 6.66 -3.33
C GLU A 72 26.36 6.66 -4.75
N GLN A 73 25.53 6.34 -5.75
CA GLN A 73 25.92 6.44 -7.16
C GLN A 73 26.23 7.90 -7.54
N GLU A 74 25.40 8.86 -7.14
CA GLU A 74 25.65 10.30 -7.38
C GLU A 74 26.96 10.77 -6.73
N ARG A 75 27.25 10.31 -5.51
CA ARG A 75 28.52 10.62 -4.82
C ARG A 75 29.73 10.07 -5.58
N THR A 76 29.64 8.85 -6.07
CA THR A 76 30.70 8.22 -6.88
C THR A 76 30.94 9.02 -8.16
N MET A 77 29.86 9.35 -8.87
CA MET A 77 29.94 10.15 -10.10
C MET A 77 30.58 11.53 -9.88
N LEU A 78 30.24 12.19 -8.76
CA LEU A 78 30.84 13.47 -8.40
C LEU A 78 32.33 13.35 -8.06
N ALA A 79 32.74 12.26 -7.40
CA ALA A 79 34.14 12.00 -7.11
C ALA A 79 34.94 11.72 -8.39
N ASP A 80 34.37 10.97 -9.33
CA ASP A 80 34.99 10.67 -10.62
C ASP A 80 35.21 11.94 -11.45
N LEU A 81 34.25 12.87 -11.48
CA LEU A 81 34.36 14.15 -12.19
C LEU A 81 35.53 15.03 -11.68
N GLN A 82 35.96 14.84 -10.43
CA GLN A 82 37.08 15.58 -9.84
C GLN A 82 38.44 15.00 -10.18
N GLN A 83 38.50 13.80 -10.79
CA GLN A 83 39.75 13.17 -11.17
C GLN A 83 40.25 13.70 -12.52
N PRO A 84 41.57 13.88 -12.70
CA PRO A 84 42.16 14.38 -13.93
C PRO A 84 41.91 13.47 -15.14
N ASP A 85 41.76 12.16 -14.92
CA ASP A 85 41.39 11.16 -15.93
C ASP A 85 39.95 10.65 -15.73
N GLY A 86 39.12 11.47 -15.06
CA GLY A 86 37.74 11.17 -14.70
C GLY A 86 36.77 11.15 -15.88
N CYS A 87 35.50 10.87 -15.57
CA CYS A 87 34.45 10.87 -16.61
C CYS A 87 34.29 12.27 -17.23
N SER A 88 34.02 12.30 -18.53
CA SER A 88 33.70 13.54 -19.22
C SER A 88 32.38 14.14 -18.70
N VAL A 89 32.19 15.45 -18.92
CA VAL A 89 30.96 16.15 -18.53
C VAL A 89 29.73 15.55 -19.23
N ASP A 90 29.86 15.10 -20.47
CA ASP A 90 28.76 14.49 -21.22
C ASP A 90 28.38 13.12 -20.65
N GLU A 91 29.37 12.30 -20.25
CA GLU A 91 29.13 11.02 -19.57
C GLU A 91 28.46 11.22 -18.21
N TYR A 92 28.91 12.21 -17.45
CA TYR A 92 28.31 12.59 -16.18
C TYR A 92 26.85 13.04 -16.36
N ALA A 93 26.58 13.92 -17.34
CA ALA A 93 25.24 14.41 -17.62
C ALA A 93 24.30 13.25 -18.00
N GLY A 94 24.73 12.36 -18.89
CA GLY A 94 23.93 11.19 -19.28
C GLY A 94 23.70 10.18 -18.16
N ALA A 95 24.66 10.02 -17.23
CA ALA A 95 24.47 9.21 -16.04
C ALA A 95 23.51 9.89 -15.04
N LEU A 96 23.60 11.20 -14.87
CA LEU A 96 22.74 11.98 -13.97
C LEU A 96 21.28 11.93 -14.44
N GLU A 97 21.03 12.06 -15.75
CA GLU A 97 19.69 11.90 -16.32
C GLU A 97 19.06 10.55 -15.96
N LYS A 98 19.83 9.46 -15.98
CA LYS A 98 19.34 8.13 -15.61
C LYS A 98 18.99 8.05 -14.12
N VAL A 99 19.83 8.62 -13.25
CA VAL A 99 19.56 8.66 -11.80
C VAL A 99 18.30 9.49 -11.51
N LEU A 100 18.19 10.67 -12.11
CA LEU A 100 17.00 11.53 -11.95
C LEU A 100 15.73 10.83 -12.43
N ALA A 101 15.78 10.16 -13.58
CA ALA A 101 14.65 9.37 -14.09
C ALA A 101 14.26 8.23 -13.13
N ALA A 102 15.24 7.56 -12.50
CA ALA A 102 14.99 6.53 -11.50
C ALA A 102 14.32 7.10 -10.24
N LYS A 103 14.86 8.19 -9.67
CA LYS A 103 14.27 8.88 -8.52
C LYS A 103 12.83 9.34 -8.82
N GLN A 104 12.61 9.91 -10.00
CA GLN A 104 11.27 10.37 -10.42
C GLN A 104 10.27 9.21 -10.53
N ARG A 105 10.68 8.04 -11.04
CA ARG A 105 9.84 6.85 -11.06
C ARG A 105 9.45 6.41 -9.64
N ILE A 106 10.42 6.31 -8.73
CA ILE A 106 10.18 5.90 -7.33
C ILE A 106 9.14 6.83 -6.67
N VAL A 107 9.34 8.15 -6.79
CA VAL A 107 8.42 9.14 -6.24
C VAL A 107 7.03 9.02 -6.85
N SER A 108 6.93 8.84 -8.17
CA SER A 108 5.63 8.71 -8.86
C SER A 108 4.86 7.46 -8.42
N GLU A 109 5.56 6.34 -8.23
CA GLU A 109 4.94 5.08 -7.76
C GLU A 109 4.44 5.20 -6.32
N LEU A 110 5.23 5.79 -5.42
CA LEU A 110 4.79 6.07 -4.05
C LEU A 110 3.59 7.02 -4.01
N GLN A 111 3.62 8.08 -4.82
CA GLN A 111 2.53 9.04 -4.90
C GLN A 111 1.22 8.35 -5.32
N GLY A 112 1.26 7.53 -6.36
CA GLY A 112 0.06 6.80 -6.81
C GLY A 112 -0.51 5.86 -5.74
N ARG A 113 0.35 5.23 -4.94
CA ARG A 113 -0.07 4.35 -3.83
C ARG A 113 -0.65 5.14 -2.66
N LEU A 114 -0.05 6.28 -2.33
CA LEU A 114 -0.56 7.18 -1.32
C LEU A 114 -1.95 7.71 -1.71
N ASP A 115 -2.15 8.08 -2.96
CA ASP A 115 -3.44 8.59 -3.44
C ASP A 115 -4.50 7.48 -3.43
N ALA A 116 -4.14 6.24 -3.79
CA ALA A 116 -5.03 5.08 -3.63
C ALA A 116 -5.43 4.83 -2.16
N LEU A 117 -4.49 4.95 -1.22
CA LEU A 117 -4.80 4.83 0.21
C LEU A 117 -5.77 5.92 0.68
N LYS A 118 -5.56 7.18 0.26
CA LYS A 118 -6.48 8.28 0.58
C LYS A 118 -7.89 8.04 0.05
N GLU A 119 -8.03 7.52 -1.17
CA GLU A 119 -9.33 7.15 -1.72
C GLU A 119 -10.00 6.03 -0.89
N MET A 120 -9.23 5.03 -0.45
CA MET A 120 -9.77 3.97 0.41
C MET A 120 -10.22 4.50 1.77
N MET A 121 -9.45 5.40 2.38
CA MET A 121 -9.82 6.06 3.64
C MET A 121 -11.09 6.90 3.48
N ALA A 122 -11.20 7.68 2.40
CA ALA A 122 -12.42 8.47 2.14
C ALA A 122 -13.67 7.58 2.03
N ARG A 123 -13.57 6.44 1.36
CA ARG A 123 -14.68 5.46 1.27
C ARG A 123 -15.00 4.80 2.61
N GLU A 124 -13.98 4.51 3.43
CA GLU A 124 -14.18 3.99 4.79
C GLU A 124 -14.90 5.01 5.68
N GLU A 125 -14.53 6.29 5.60
CA GLU A 125 -15.20 7.37 6.34
C GLU A 125 -16.69 7.50 5.95
N GLU A 126 -17.02 7.38 4.66
CA GLU A 126 -18.41 7.36 4.16
C GLU A 126 -19.22 6.18 4.74
N LEU A 127 -18.62 4.98 4.78
CA LEU A 127 -19.23 3.80 5.39
C LEU A 127 -19.39 3.96 6.90
N SER A 128 -18.40 4.54 7.57
CA SER A 128 -18.43 4.85 9.02
C SER A 128 -19.57 5.80 9.37
N ALA A 129 -19.80 6.83 8.54
CA ALA A 129 -20.90 7.78 8.71
C ALA A 129 -22.27 7.10 8.57
N THR A 130 -22.38 6.11 7.68
CA THR A 130 -23.61 5.33 7.46
C THR A 130 -23.90 4.42 8.66
N VAL A 131 -22.89 3.71 9.17
CA VAL A 131 -23.03 2.82 10.33
C VAL A 131 -23.38 3.58 11.61
N LYS A 132 -22.85 4.80 11.82
CA LYS A 132 -23.20 5.66 12.98
C LYS A 132 -24.66 6.11 13.03
N GLN A 133 -25.36 6.11 11.89
CA GLN A 133 -26.78 6.49 11.82
C GLN A 133 -27.72 5.34 12.15
N VAL A 134 -27.22 4.10 12.25
CA VAL A 134 -28.02 2.94 12.65
C VAL A 134 -28.30 3.03 14.16
N PRO A 135 -29.55 3.26 14.59
CA PRO A 135 -29.87 3.37 16.01
C PRO A 135 -29.70 2.00 16.66
N LEU A 136 -28.77 1.89 17.60
CA LEU A 136 -28.71 0.78 18.54
C LEU A 136 -29.89 0.93 19.51
N LEU A 137 -31.04 0.32 19.18
CA LEU A 137 -32.19 0.16 20.07
C LEU A 137 -32.05 -1.11 20.92
#